data_AF-A0A2D5ET65-F1
#
_entry.id   AF-A0A2D5ET65-F1
#
_cell.length_a   1.000
_cell.length_b   1.000
_cell.length_c   1.000
_cell.angle_alpha   90.00
_cell.angle_beta   90.00
_cell.angle_gamma   90.00
#
_symmetry.space_group_name_H-M   'P 1'
#
loop_
_entity.id
_entity.type
_entity.pdbx_description
1 polymer ?
#
loop_
_entity_poly.entity_id
_entity_poly.type
_entity_poly.pdbx_seq_one_letter_code
_entity_poly.pdbx_strand_id
1 'polypeptide(L)'
;MRSGRDVYANLLRDTRGLRREQSRAREGWYAQLDWERKEETLFELEMLLKGFACFGNPRNHPGKPTQEPPVAHDFGAELRIVRDALEQSIDRIRQLLGERDRAFVFSRYLETVLPEDSLRSRLIREQLSQDTPEESLFVLRNTFSSFLEMAEGLLRLGRVSHRLYFSLLGMITREVGRNTYFNPLVALEFRGEFDRIRHADVLEALHDVHEAGHRVVSVTFLALFRALRYVELVDQYAADPATAQRAYVILSVFRSDLRALCRYVGRRACHVMADSFEKRLLDVPAHEIGPRFEDLGHEAARLVSLRATLENLANVLRVEVRRTFERDVPSPAQAGAGEDLGPQLVVATASLRATIHHAITTLCAEIRPRAS
;
A
#
# COMPACT_ATOMS: atom_id res chain seq x y z
N MET A 1 -27.88 21.15 -4.20
CA MET A 1 -26.53 20.57 -4.04
C MET A 1 -26.49 19.80 -2.72
N ARG A 2 -26.60 18.47 -2.76
CA ARG A 2 -26.44 17.64 -1.55
C ARG A 2 -24.96 17.70 -1.15
N SER A 3 -24.67 18.29 0.01
CA SER A 3 -23.33 18.34 0.59
C SER A 3 -22.73 16.93 0.61
N GLY A 4 -21.60 16.76 -0.09
CA GLY A 4 -20.92 15.49 -0.31
C GLY A 4 -20.55 14.81 1.00
N ARG A 5 -21.45 13.95 1.48
CA ARG A 5 -21.12 12.96 2.51
C ARG A 5 -20.15 12.01 1.84
N ASP A 6 -18.86 12.14 2.16
CA ASP A 6 -17.81 11.29 1.62
C ASP A 6 -18.16 9.83 1.93
N VAL A 7 -18.59 9.11 0.89
CA VAL A 7 -19.39 7.88 0.94
C VAL A 7 -18.69 6.80 1.76
N TYR A 8 -17.36 6.80 1.72
CA TYR A 8 -16.47 5.87 2.40
C TYR A 8 -15.60 6.58 3.45
N ALA A 9 -15.97 7.78 3.92
CA ALA A 9 -15.21 8.53 4.92
C ALA A 9 -14.92 7.73 6.20
N ASN A 10 -15.86 6.89 6.62
CA ASN A 10 -15.67 6.02 7.78
C ASN A 10 -14.56 5.00 7.55
N LEU A 11 -14.42 4.47 6.32
CA LEU A 11 -13.31 3.58 5.97
C LEU A 11 -11.98 4.32 5.91
N LEU A 12 -11.98 5.58 5.50
CA LEU A 12 -10.78 6.40 5.56
C LEU A 12 -10.40 6.78 7.01
N ARG A 13 -11.36 6.82 7.95
CA ARG A 13 -11.16 7.22 9.35
C ARG A 13 -10.82 6.05 10.29
N ASP A 14 -11.49 4.91 10.15
CA ASP A 14 -11.45 3.82 11.13
C ASP A 14 -10.27 2.85 10.91
N THR A 15 -9.59 2.91 9.76
CA THR A 15 -8.46 2.00 9.48
C THR A 15 -7.11 2.51 10.00
N ARG A 16 -7.04 3.70 10.60
CA ARG A 16 -5.83 4.55 10.53
C ARG A 16 -4.59 4.13 11.32
N GLY A 17 -4.64 3.19 12.26
CA GLY A 17 -3.52 2.88 13.18
C GLY A 17 -3.04 4.04 14.08
N LEU A 18 -3.35 5.28 13.68
CA LEU A 18 -3.10 6.57 14.29
C LEU A 18 -4.23 6.90 15.27
N ARG A 19 -3.85 7.54 16.38
CA ARG A 19 -4.81 8.20 17.26
C ARG A 19 -5.47 9.35 16.49
N ARG A 20 -6.70 9.73 16.89
CA ARG A 20 -7.48 10.81 16.24
C ARG A 20 -6.68 12.12 16.14
N GLU A 21 -5.91 12.46 17.17
CA GLU A 21 -5.06 13.66 17.21
C GLU A 21 -3.93 13.61 16.18
N GLN A 22 -3.18 12.51 16.15
CA GLN A 22 -2.12 12.28 15.17
C GLN A 22 -2.68 12.33 13.74
N SER A 23 -3.84 11.74 13.53
CA SER A 23 -4.47 11.79 12.23
C SER A 23 -4.84 13.22 11.79
N ARG A 24 -5.32 14.06 12.71
CA ARG A 24 -5.62 15.47 12.41
C ARG A 24 -4.34 16.27 12.17
N ALA A 25 -3.30 16.04 12.97
CA ALA A 25 -2.00 16.68 12.79
C ALA A 25 -1.40 16.36 11.41
N ARG A 26 -1.48 15.10 10.98
CA ARG A 26 -1.05 14.66 9.65
C ARG A 26 -1.88 15.29 8.52
N GLU A 27 -3.20 15.32 8.64
CA GLU A 27 -4.08 15.97 7.66
C GLU A 27 -3.77 17.47 7.55
N GLY A 28 -3.56 18.15 8.69
CA GLY A 28 -3.19 19.56 8.75
C GLY A 28 -1.82 19.83 8.10
N TRP A 29 -0.83 19.02 8.43
CA TRP A 29 0.49 19.06 7.79
C TRP A 29 0.41 18.88 6.27
N TYR A 30 -0.29 17.84 5.81
CA TYR A 30 -0.42 17.55 4.38
C TYR A 30 -1.13 18.68 3.62
N ALA A 31 -2.12 19.31 4.23
CA ALA A 31 -2.81 20.46 3.65
C ALA A 31 -1.86 21.67 3.47
N GLN A 32 -0.92 21.87 4.39
CA GLN A 32 0.06 22.96 4.37
C GLN A 32 1.24 22.75 3.41
N LEU A 33 1.45 21.53 2.90
CA LEU A 33 2.50 21.27 1.92
C LEU A 33 2.26 22.07 0.63
N ASP A 34 3.18 22.98 0.31
CA ASP A 34 3.20 23.80 -0.91
C ASP A 34 4.02 23.11 -2.02
N TRP A 35 3.67 21.85 -2.29
CA TRP A 35 4.32 21.02 -3.30
C TRP A 35 3.26 20.42 -4.22
N GLU A 36 3.35 20.72 -5.51
CA GLU A 36 2.33 20.35 -6.50
C GLU A 36 2.12 18.83 -6.57
N ARG A 37 3.23 18.08 -6.55
CA ARG A 37 3.23 16.61 -6.65
C ARG A 37 3.14 15.90 -5.29
N LYS A 38 2.65 16.58 -4.24
CA LYS A 38 2.63 16.03 -2.86
C LYS A 38 1.87 14.73 -2.72
N GLU A 39 0.79 14.55 -3.49
CA GLU A 39 0.00 13.33 -3.47
C GLU A 39 0.77 12.13 -4.04
N GLU A 40 1.48 12.33 -5.15
CA GLU A 40 2.32 11.30 -5.76
C GLU A 40 3.54 10.99 -4.88
N THR A 41 4.22 12.03 -4.39
CA THR A 41 5.40 11.88 -3.52
C THR A 41 5.05 11.13 -2.24
N LEU A 42 3.94 11.48 -1.57
CA LEU A 42 3.51 10.82 -0.34
C LEU A 42 3.05 9.38 -0.59
N PHE A 43 2.31 9.15 -1.67
CA PHE A 43 1.89 7.80 -2.05
C PHE A 43 3.10 6.90 -2.32
N GLU A 44 4.04 7.37 -3.13
CA GLU A 44 5.25 6.64 -3.47
C GLU A 44 6.08 6.33 -2.22
N LEU A 45 6.26 7.30 -1.32
CA LEU A 45 6.93 7.07 -0.04
C LEU A 45 6.24 5.96 0.75
N GLU A 46 4.92 6.02 0.98
CA GLU A 46 4.22 4.98 1.74
C GLU A 46 4.31 3.61 1.06
N MET A 47 4.33 3.56 -0.27
CA MET A 47 4.49 2.29 -0.98
C MET A 47 5.90 1.74 -0.87
N LEU A 48 6.94 2.58 -0.86
CA LEU A 48 8.30 2.14 -0.56
C LEU A 48 8.43 1.62 0.88
N LEU A 49 7.87 2.35 1.85
CA LEU A 49 7.87 1.96 3.27
C LEU A 49 7.20 0.58 3.47
N LYS A 50 6.02 0.38 2.87
CA LYS A 50 5.34 -0.92 2.87
C LYS A 50 6.10 -1.98 2.09
N GLY A 51 6.76 -1.55 1.03
CA GLY A 51 7.57 -2.34 0.13
C GLY A 51 8.72 -3.04 0.82
N PHE A 52 9.41 -2.42 1.77
CA PHE A 52 10.47 -3.10 2.53
C PHE A 52 9.97 -4.36 3.24
N ALA A 53 8.80 -4.29 3.88
CA ALA A 53 8.20 -5.44 4.54
C ALA A 53 7.71 -6.50 3.53
N CYS A 54 7.07 -6.05 2.44
CA CYS A 54 6.50 -6.94 1.44
C CYS A 54 7.57 -7.63 0.59
N PHE A 55 8.66 -6.94 0.25
CA PHE A 55 9.81 -7.46 -0.49
C PHE A 55 10.67 -8.38 0.37
N GLY A 56 10.66 -8.21 1.70
CA GLY A 56 11.21 -9.18 2.64
C GLY A 56 10.44 -10.51 2.71
N ASN A 57 9.38 -10.72 1.92
CA ASN A 57 8.70 -12.00 1.82
C ASN A 57 8.90 -12.58 0.41
N PRO A 58 9.74 -13.62 0.23
CA PRO A 58 10.00 -14.23 -1.07
C PRO A 58 8.74 -14.70 -1.81
N ARG A 59 7.64 -14.98 -1.11
CA ARG A 59 6.35 -15.33 -1.74
C ARG A 59 5.79 -14.21 -2.61
N ASN A 60 6.24 -12.98 -2.42
CA ASN A 60 5.82 -11.82 -3.19
C ASN A 60 6.72 -11.57 -4.39
N HIS A 61 7.91 -12.17 -4.46
CA HIS A 61 8.83 -11.99 -5.58
C HIS A 61 8.28 -12.63 -6.87
N PRO A 62 8.44 -11.96 -8.02
CA PRO A 62 8.16 -12.56 -9.32
C PRO A 62 9.22 -13.60 -9.71
N GLY A 63 8.95 -14.29 -10.81
CA GLY A 63 9.65 -15.48 -11.25
C GLY A 63 9.19 -16.75 -10.53
N LYS A 64 9.68 -17.89 -11.03
CA LYS A 64 9.46 -19.18 -10.38
C LYS A 64 10.20 -19.20 -9.04
N PRO A 65 9.61 -19.77 -7.97
CA PRO A 65 10.30 -19.94 -6.71
C PRO A 65 11.61 -20.71 -6.91
N THR A 66 12.69 -20.16 -6.39
CA THR A 66 14.00 -20.79 -6.39
C THR A 66 13.92 -22.14 -5.69
N GLN A 67 14.44 -23.20 -6.31
CA GLN A 67 14.56 -24.53 -5.68
C GLN A 67 15.79 -24.66 -4.78
N GLU A 68 16.73 -23.73 -4.91
CA GLU A 68 17.91 -23.63 -4.06
C GLU A 68 17.52 -23.31 -2.60
N PRO A 69 18.12 -23.97 -1.61
CA PRO A 69 17.86 -23.65 -0.21
C PRO A 69 18.30 -22.21 0.10
N PRO A 70 17.58 -21.48 0.97
CA PRO A 70 17.88 -20.08 1.26
C PRO A 70 19.32 -19.81 1.74
N VAL A 71 19.98 -20.80 2.36
CA VAL A 71 21.37 -20.68 2.82
C VAL A 71 22.36 -20.63 1.65
N ALA A 72 22.04 -21.27 0.53
CA ALA A 72 22.90 -21.36 -0.65
C ALA A 72 22.68 -20.19 -1.64
N HIS A 73 21.52 -19.52 -1.58
CA HIS A 73 21.23 -18.31 -2.37
C HIS A 73 22.10 -17.11 -1.96
N ASP A 74 22.54 -16.33 -2.94
CA ASP A 74 23.18 -15.03 -2.73
C ASP A 74 22.15 -13.91 -2.93
N PHE A 75 21.91 -13.14 -1.86
CA PHE A 75 20.91 -12.07 -1.83
C PHE A 75 21.43 -10.72 -2.37
N GLY A 76 22.57 -10.70 -3.06
CA GLY A 76 23.18 -9.47 -3.57
C GLY A 76 22.29 -8.70 -4.57
N ALA A 77 21.51 -9.41 -5.39
CA ALA A 77 20.59 -8.78 -6.35
C ALA A 77 19.42 -8.09 -5.63
N GLU A 78 18.82 -8.79 -4.67
CA GLU A 78 17.74 -8.28 -3.84
C GLU A 78 18.21 -7.13 -2.95
N LEU A 79 19.43 -7.20 -2.41
CA LEU A 79 19.99 -6.11 -1.61
C LEU A 79 20.24 -4.85 -2.43
N ARG A 80 20.63 -4.95 -3.71
CA ARG A 80 20.72 -3.79 -4.62
C ARG A 80 19.37 -3.09 -4.79
N ILE A 81 18.30 -3.87 -4.99
CA ILE A 81 16.93 -3.33 -5.08
C ILE A 81 16.54 -2.62 -3.77
N VAL A 82 16.88 -3.19 -2.61
CA VAL A 82 16.61 -2.58 -1.30
C VAL A 82 17.41 -1.27 -1.12
N ARG A 83 18.68 -1.24 -1.53
CA ARG A 83 19.51 -0.02 -1.53
C ARG A 83 18.86 1.06 -2.39
N ASP A 84 18.48 0.75 -3.63
CA ASP A 84 17.89 1.73 -4.55
C ASP A 84 16.55 2.26 -4.04
N ALA A 85 15.78 1.42 -3.34
CA ALA A 85 14.53 1.82 -2.69
C ALA A 85 14.78 2.68 -1.44
N LEU A 86 15.87 2.47 -0.70
CA LEU A 86 16.29 3.34 0.42
C LEU A 86 16.67 4.73 -0.09
N GLU A 87 17.50 4.82 -1.14
CA GLU A 87 17.85 6.09 -1.79
C GLU A 87 16.59 6.84 -2.22
N GLN A 88 15.69 6.16 -2.91
CA GLN A 88 14.43 6.74 -3.37
C GLN A 88 13.56 7.21 -2.20
N SER A 89 13.47 6.41 -1.13
CA SER A 89 12.72 6.79 0.07
C SER A 89 13.29 8.05 0.71
N ILE A 90 14.62 8.16 0.81
CA ILE A 90 15.30 9.36 1.30
C ILE A 90 14.93 10.55 0.42
N ASP A 91 15.00 10.44 -0.91
CA ASP A 91 14.63 11.53 -1.81
C ASP A 91 13.17 11.98 -1.68
N ARG A 92 12.23 11.05 -1.46
CA ARG A 92 10.82 11.40 -1.20
C ARG A 92 10.63 12.06 0.15
N ILE A 93 11.34 11.62 1.18
CA ILE A 93 11.35 12.27 2.50
C ILE A 93 11.89 13.71 2.38
N ARG A 94 12.98 13.92 1.62
CA ARG A 94 13.57 15.25 1.37
C ARG A 94 12.57 16.19 0.71
N GLN A 95 11.87 15.72 -0.32
CA GLN A 95 10.81 16.50 -0.99
C GLN A 95 9.67 16.89 -0.04
N LEU A 96 9.23 15.96 0.83
CA LEU A 96 8.16 16.23 1.80
C LEU A 96 8.59 17.14 2.96
N LEU A 97 9.88 17.15 3.31
CA LEU A 97 10.44 18.05 4.32
C LEU A 97 10.68 19.47 3.78
N GLY A 98 10.88 19.64 2.47
CA GLY A 98 11.14 20.93 1.85
C GLY A 98 12.37 21.62 2.46
N GLU A 99 12.25 22.87 2.87
CA GLU A 99 13.37 23.62 3.47
C GLU A 99 13.85 23.05 4.82
N ARG A 100 12.98 22.32 5.54
CA ARG A 100 13.33 21.72 6.84
C ARG A 100 14.34 20.58 6.72
N ASP A 101 14.56 20.09 5.50
CA ASP A 101 15.69 19.23 5.12
C ASP A 101 17.04 19.79 5.62
N ARG A 102 17.25 21.11 5.57
CA ARG A 102 18.52 21.72 5.97
C ARG A 102 18.83 21.50 7.46
N ALA A 103 17.79 21.42 8.30
CA ALA A 103 17.95 21.12 9.72
C ALA A 103 18.54 19.72 9.94
N PHE A 104 18.30 18.77 9.03
CA PHE A 104 18.89 17.44 9.10
C PHE A 104 20.39 17.50 8.89
N VAL A 105 20.84 18.22 7.86
CA VAL A 105 22.27 18.36 7.55
C VAL A 105 23.01 18.98 8.74
N PHE A 106 22.43 20.01 9.35
CA PHE A 106 22.97 20.63 10.55
C PHE A 106 23.02 19.66 11.74
N SER A 107 21.96 18.89 11.97
CA SER A 107 21.89 17.91 13.05
C SER A 107 22.94 16.80 12.91
N ARG A 108 23.10 16.24 11.69
CA ARG A 108 24.13 15.25 11.37
C ARG A 108 25.54 15.80 11.55
N TYR A 109 25.76 17.07 11.21
CA TYR A 109 27.03 17.74 11.49
C TYR A 109 27.30 17.80 13.00
N LEU A 110 26.31 18.22 13.80
CA LEU A 110 26.45 18.31 15.27
C LEU A 110 26.82 16.96 15.90
N GLU A 111 26.27 15.84 15.44
CA GLU A 111 26.65 14.50 15.93
C GLU A 111 28.16 14.23 15.84
N THR A 112 28.82 14.75 14.80
CA THR A 112 30.26 14.52 14.56
C THR A 112 31.17 15.46 15.34
N VAL A 113 30.67 16.63 15.74
CA VAL A 113 31.49 17.68 16.37
C VAL A 113 31.25 17.84 17.86
N LEU A 114 30.14 17.30 18.41
CA LEU A 114 29.85 17.38 19.83
C LEU A 114 30.79 16.47 20.64
N PRO A 115 31.65 17.05 21.51
CA PRO A 115 32.63 16.28 22.27
C PRO A 115 32.02 15.59 23.49
N GLU A 116 31.01 16.20 24.13
CA GLU A 116 30.42 15.73 25.38
C GLU A 116 29.26 14.73 25.17
N ASP A 117 29.30 13.62 25.91
CA ASP A 117 28.30 12.56 25.84
C ASP A 117 26.89 12.99 26.33
N SER A 118 26.83 13.96 27.25
CA SER A 118 25.58 14.53 27.76
C SER A 118 24.82 15.29 26.67
N LEU A 119 25.53 16.12 25.90
CA LEU A 119 25.02 16.86 24.76
C LEU A 119 24.62 15.93 23.63
N ARG A 120 25.43 14.91 23.34
CA ARG A 120 25.10 13.88 22.34
C ARG A 120 23.83 13.11 22.73
N SER A 121 23.70 12.72 24.00
CA SER A 121 22.52 12.01 24.52
C SER A 121 21.25 12.87 24.50
N ARG A 122 21.38 14.19 24.68
CA ARG A 122 20.27 15.13 24.55
C ARG A 122 19.86 15.29 23.08
N LEU A 123 20.82 15.51 22.19
CA LEU A 123 20.59 15.62 20.75
C LEU A 123 19.86 14.39 20.21
N ILE A 124 20.34 13.18 20.55
CA ILE A 124 19.69 11.92 20.13
C ILE A 124 18.25 11.83 20.64
N ARG A 125 17.99 12.22 21.90
CA ARG A 125 16.62 12.21 22.45
C ARG A 125 15.70 13.16 21.71
N GLU A 126 16.17 14.36 21.40
CA GLU A 126 15.42 15.35 20.62
C GLU A 126 15.16 14.83 19.19
N GLN A 127 16.15 14.21 18.56
CA GLN A 127 16.02 13.62 17.22
C GLN A 127 15.07 12.43 17.16
N LEU A 128 14.87 11.69 18.26
CA LEU A 128 13.95 10.54 18.33
C LEU A 128 12.50 10.95 18.64
N SER A 129 12.24 12.23 18.93
CA SER A 129 10.89 12.74 19.10
C SER A 129 10.11 12.65 17.77
N GLN A 130 8.80 12.42 17.89
CA GLN A 130 7.90 12.20 16.75
C GLN A 130 6.52 12.78 17.09
N ASP A 131 6.50 14.00 17.63
CA ASP A 131 5.27 14.67 18.05
C ASP A 131 4.53 15.27 16.85
N THR A 132 5.27 15.58 15.78
CA THR A 132 4.77 16.07 14.49
C THR A 132 5.09 15.13 13.32
N PRO A 133 4.32 15.17 12.21
CA PRO A 133 4.65 14.44 10.99
C PRO A 133 6.07 14.74 10.48
N GLU A 134 6.51 15.99 10.56
CA GLU A 134 7.83 16.40 10.09
C GLU A 134 8.97 15.80 10.92
N GLU A 135 8.81 15.73 12.24
CA GLU A 135 9.75 15.01 13.12
C GLU A 135 9.77 13.51 12.81
N SER A 136 8.61 12.89 12.55
CA SER A 136 8.57 11.50 12.08
C SER A 136 9.29 11.28 10.74
N LEU A 137 9.19 12.21 9.79
CA LEU A 137 9.96 12.15 8.54
C LEU A 137 11.46 12.34 8.80
N PHE A 138 11.82 13.21 9.74
CA PHE A 138 13.20 13.44 10.15
C PHE A 138 13.84 12.17 10.74
N VAL A 139 13.11 11.47 11.61
CA VAL A 139 13.52 10.16 12.16
C VAL A 139 13.74 9.16 11.02
N LEU A 140 12.77 9.00 10.10
CA LEU A 140 12.92 8.08 8.98
C LEU A 140 14.14 8.40 8.12
N ARG A 141 14.39 9.69 7.87
CA ARG A 141 15.54 10.13 7.10
C ARG A 141 16.87 9.71 7.73
N ASN A 142 17.06 9.98 9.03
CA ASN A 142 18.28 9.60 9.77
C ASN A 142 18.50 8.08 9.73
N THR A 143 17.43 7.35 10.00
CA THR A 143 17.45 5.89 10.05
C THR A 143 17.74 5.31 8.66
N PHE A 144 17.12 5.83 7.61
CA PHE A 144 17.30 5.31 6.25
C PHE A 144 18.67 5.66 5.66
N SER A 145 19.21 6.85 5.94
CA SER A 145 20.61 7.15 5.58
C SER A 145 21.58 6.17 6.23
N SER A 146 21.33 5.78 7.48
CA SER A 146 22.17 4.78 8.16
C SER A 146 22.01 3.38 7.56
N PHE A 147 20.79 2.96 7.20
CA PHE A 147 20.56 1.68 6.53
C PHE A 147 21.11 1.64 5.11
N LEU A 148 21.13 2.77 4.40
CA LEU A 148 21.73 2.89 3.07
C LEU A 148 23.24 2.59 3.13
N GLU A 149 23.96 3.23 4.06
CA GLU A 149 25.39 2.97 4.31
C GLU A 149 25.65 1.50 4.66
N MET A 150 24.79 0.89 5.50
CA MET A 150 24.88 -0.54 5.81
C MET A 150 24.65 -1.42 4.57
N ALA A 151 23.66 -1.10 3.75
CA ALA A 151 23.37 -1.84 2.51
C ALA A 151 24.55 -1.76 1.54
N GLU A 152 25.14 -0.58 1.35
CA GLU A 152 26.34 -0.39 0.54
C GLU A 152 27.54 -1.18 1.07
N GLY A 153 27.78 -1.15 2.38
CA GLY A 153 28.84 -1.92 3.02
C GLY A 153 28.66 -3.43 2.82
N LEU A 154 27.43 -3.92 2.95
CA LEU A 154 27.09 -5.33 2.72
C LEU A 154 27.24 -5.73 1.23
N LEU A 155 26.95 -4.82 0.30
CA LEU A 155 27.12 -5.07 -1.14
C LEU A 155 28.59 -5.11 -1.58
N ARG A 156 29.52 -4.57 -0.78
CA ARG A 156 30.96 -4.71 -1.01
C ARG A 156 31.48 -6.10 -0.62
N LEU A 157 30.67 -6.90 0.08
CA LEU A 157 30.99 -8.30 0.36
C LEU A 157 30.86 -9.11 -0.93
N GLY A 158 31.74 -10.10 -1.13
CA GLY A 158 31.66 -10.98 -2.31
C GLY A 158 30.41 -11.87 -2.36
N ARG A 159 29.63 -11.94 -1.27
CA ARG A 159 28.38 -12.68 -1.16
C ARG A 159 27.52 -12.12 -0.02
N VAL A 160 26.22 -11.95 -0.26
CA VAL A 160 25.24 -11.54 0.76
C VAL A 160 24.46 -12.76 1.24
N SER A 161 24.71 -13.16 2.49
CA SER A 161 23.99 -14.28 3.09
C SER A 161 22.53 -13.95 3.43
N HIS A 162 21.67 -14.97 3.44
CA HIS A 162 20.31 -14.90 3.95
C HIS A 162 20.21 -14.17 5.30
N ARG A 163 21.08 -14.54 6.26
CA ARG A 163 21.02 -13.96 7.61
C ARG A 163 21.24 -12.45 7.59
N LEU A 164 22.22 -11.96 6.83
CA LEU A 164 22.51 -10.52 6.75
C LEU A 164 21.37 -9.77 6.06
N TYR A 165 20.92 -10.27 4.91
CA TYR A 165 19.83 -9.66 4.14
C TYR A 165 18.54 -9.52 4.95
N PHE A 166 18.06 -10.61 5.55
CA PHE A 166 16.82 -10.60 6.34
C PHE A 166 16.98 -9.86 7.68
N SER A 167 18.20 -9.77 8.23
CA SER A 167 18.45 -8.93 9.41
C SER A 167 18.30 -7.45 9.08
N LEU A 168 18.88 -6.99 7.97
CA LEU A 168 18.74 -5.60 7.51
C LEU A 168 17.28 -5.25 7.21
N LEU A 169 16.59 -6.07 6.40
CA LEU A 169 15.17 -5.83 6.12
C LEU A 169 14.29 -5.88 7.37
N GLY A 170 14.62 -6.77 8.31
CA GLY A 170 13.95 -6.83 9.61
C GLY A 170 14.16 -5.55 10.43
N MET A 171 15.35 -4.94 10.38
CA MET A 171 15.60 -3.64 11.01
C MET A 171 14.79 -2.54 10.34
N ILE A 172 14.84 -2.43 9.01
CA ILE A 172 14.09 -1.44 8.24
C ILE A 172 12.59 -1.55 8.56
N THR A 173 12.03 -2.76 8.49
CA THR A 173 10.60 -3.01 8.73
C THR A 173 10.18 -2.63 10.15
N ARG A 174 11.03 -2.89 11.16
CA ARG A 174 10.73 -2.49 12.54
C ARG A 174 10.71 -0.98 12.71
N GLU A 175 11.64 -0.27 12.08
CA GLU A 175 11.69 1.19 12.16
C GLU A 175 10.52 1.85 11.41
N VAL A 176 10.10 1.31 10.27
CA VAL A 176 8.84 1.71 9.62
C VAL A 176 7.65 1.48 10.55
N GLY A 177 7.56 0.31 11.20
CA GLY A 177 6.46 -0.02 12.10
C GLY A 177 6.41 0.81 13.39
N ARG A 178 7.54 1.40 13.80
CA ARG A 178 7.68 2.29 14.95
C ARG A 178 7.46 3.76 14.62
N ASN A 179 7.38 4.11 13.33
CA ASN A 179 7.14 5.48 12.94
C ASN A 179 5.72 5.90 13.31
N THR A 180 5.58 7.02 14.01
CA THR A 180 4.29 7.46 14.55
C THR A 180 3.32 7.82 13.45
N TYR A 181 3.76 8.52 12.39
CA TYR A 181 2.87 9.13 11.39
C TYR A 181 2.82 8.38 10.04
N PHE A 182 3.87 7.64 9.69
CA PHE A 182 4.06 6.97 8.39
C PHE A 182 4.29 5.47 8.57
N ASN A 183 3.22 4.75 8.92
CA ASN A 183 3.23 3.29 9.04
C ASN A 183 2.17 2.67 8.11
N PRO A 184 2.55 2.24 6.89
CA PRO A 184 1.63 1.63 5.93
C PRO A 184 1.62 0.09 5.99
N LEU A 185 2.12 -0.52 7.07
CA LEU A 185 2.32 -1.98 7.13
C LEU A 185 1.02 -2.80 7.22
N VAL A 186 -0.09 -2.16 7.60
CA VAL A 186 -1.40 -2.82 7.68
C VAL A 186 -1.99 -2.96 6.27
N ALA A 187 -2.40 -4.18 5.92
CA ALA A 187 -3.07 -4.45 4.65
C ALA A 187 -4.50 -3.92 4.66
N LEU A 188 -4.96 -3.40 3.52
CA LEU A 188 -6.30 -2.83 3.33
C LEU A 188 -6.65 -1.68 4.31
N GLU A 189 -5.63 -0.98 4.82
CA GLU A 189 -5.77 0.32 5.44
C GLU A 189 -5.65 1.41 4.36
N PHE A 190 -6.54 2.41 4.40
CA PHE A 190 -6.63 3.48 3.40
C PHE A 190 -6.33 4.87 3.97
N ARG A 191 -5.64 5.70 3.17
CA ARG A 191 -5.22 7.07 3.50
C ARG A 191 -6.11 8.06 2.79
N GLY A 192 -6.69 8.98 3.54
CA GLY A 192 -7.59 10.00 2.99
C GLY A 192 -6.87 11.02 2.11
N GLU A 193 -5.56 11.08 2.15
CA GLU A 193 -4.72 11.99 1.38
C GLU A 193 -4.66 11.59 -0.10
N PHE A 194 -4.71 10.29 -0.40
CA PHE A 194 -4.40 9.79 -1.73
C PHE A 194 -5.17 8.52 -2.16
N ASP A 195 -5.94 7.86 -1.27
CA ASP A 195 -6.83 6.75 -1.62
C ASP A 195 -8.27 7.24 -1.82
N ARG A 196 -8.44 8.22 -2.71
CA ARG A 196 -9.77 8.78 -3.03
C ARG A 196 -10.29 8.24 -4.35
N ILE A 197 -11.54 7.80 -4.34
CA ILE A 197 -12.30 7.52 -5.56
C ILE A 197 -12.80 8.86 -6.09
N ARG A 198 -12.27 9.29 -7.24
CA ARG A 198 -12.67 10.54 -7.90
C ARG A 198 -13.69 10.35 -9.02
N HIS A 199 -13.90 9.11 -9.46
CA HIS A 199 -14.79 8.82 -10.59
C HIS A 199 -16.26 8.98 -10.20
N ALA A 200 -16.94 9.96 -10.79
CA ALA A 200 -18.32 10.34 -10.45
C ALA A 200 -19.29 9.14 -10.50
N ASP A 201 -19.27 8.38 -11.59
CA ASP A 201 -20.17 7.22 -11.75
C ASP A 201 -19.99 6.15 -10.67
N VAL A 202 -18.77 5.97 -10.16
CA VAL A 202 -18.48 4.99 -9.11
C VAL A 202 -19.00 5.52 -7.78
N LEU A 203 -18.82 6.82 -7.52
CA LEU A 203 -19.35 7.47 -6.33
C LEU A 203 -20.87 7.40 -6.31
N GLU A 204 -21.54 7.70 -7.43
CA GLU A 204 -22.99 7.58 -7.57
C GLU A 204 -23.45 6.14 -7.31
N ALA A 205 -22.82 5.17 -7.98
CA ALA A 205 -23.13 3.76 -7.79
C ALA A 205 -22.93 3.30 -6.33
N LEU A 206 -21.94 3.84 -5.61
CA LEU A 206 -21.69 3.57 -4.19
C LEU A 206 -22.77 4.16 -3.26
N HIS A 207 -23.35 5.32 -3.59
CA HIS A 207 -24.43 5.92 -2.78
C HIS A 207 -25.69 5.04 -2.76
N ASP A 208 -25.94 4.28 -3.84
CA ASP A 208 -27.11 3.43 -3.99
C ASP A 208 -26.91 2.02 -3.40
N VAL A 209 -25.71 1.71 -2.89
CA VAL A 209 -25.42 0.43 -2.25
C VAL A 209 -26.05 0.42 -0.86
N HIS A 210 -26.77 -0.66 -0.58
CA HIS A 210 -27.33 -0.89 0.74
C HIS A 210 -26.24 -1.05 1.81
N GLU A 211 -26.49 -0.58 3.03
CA GLU A 211 -25.58 -0.61 4.18
C GLU A 211 -24.88 -1.97 4.36
N ALA A 212 -25.60 -3.09 4.17
CA ALA A 212 -25.05 -4.43 4.34
C ALA A 212 -23.92 -4.77 3.36
N GLY A 213 -23.99 -4.29 2.11
CA GLY A 213 -22.95 -4.47 1.10
C GLY A 213 -21.92 -3.33 1.05
N HIS A 214 -22.28 -2.16 1.56
CA HIS A 214 -21.57 -0.90 1.34
C HIS A 214 -20.09 -0.97 1.75
N ARG A 215 -19.80 -1.52 2.93
CA ARG A 215 -18.41 -1.66 3.43
C ARG A 215 -17.56 -2.54 2.51
N VAL A 216 -18.09 -3.67 2.09
CA VAL A 216 -17.37 -4.65 1.27
C VAL A 216 -17.06 -4.05 -0.10
N VAL A 217 -18.05 -3.43 -0.73
CA VAL A 217 -17.92 -2.78 -2.05
C VAL A 217 -16.91 -1.63 -1.99
N SER A 218 -17.00 -0.78 -0.96
CA SER A 218 -16.10 0.36 -0.78
C SER A 218 -14.64 -0.08 -0.59
N VAL A 219 -14.37 -1.06 0.27
CA VAL A 219 -13.02 -1.63 0.45
C VAL A 219 -12.49 -2.22 -0.86
N THR A 220 -13.37 -2.88 -1.62
CA THR A 220 -13.00 -3.48 -2.90
C THR A 220 -12.63 -2.41 -3.92
N PHE A 221 -13.43 -1.36 -4.09
CA PHE A 221 -13.06 -0.27 -4.99
C PHE A 221 -11.78 0.44 -4.56
N LEU A 222 -11.65 0.81 -3.28
CA LEU A 222 -10.45 1.49 -2.79
C LEU A 222 -9.18 0.66 -3.08
N ALA A 223 -9.25 -0.66 -2.87
CA ALA A 223 -8.14 -1.56 -3.18
C ALA A 223 -7.85 -1.66 -4.68
N LEU A 224 -8.88 -1.70 -5.54
CA LEU A 224 -8.72 -1.75 -7.00
C LEU A 224 -8.17 -0.43 -7.57
N PHE A 225 -8.66 0.73 -7.11
CA PHE A 225 -8.12 2.02 -7.51
C PHE A 225 -6.68 2.20 -7.05
N ARG A 226 -6.35 1.76 -5.83
CA ARG A 226 -4.96 1.74 -5.38
C ARG A 226 -4.10 0.80 -6.23
N ALA A 227 -4.62 -0.36 -6.62
CA ALA A 227 -3.93 -1.29 -7.50
C ALA A 227 -3.60 -0.67 -8.87
N LEU A 228 -4.48 0.17 -9.42
CA LEU A 228 -4.17 0.95 -10.64
C LEU A 228 -2.99 1.89 -10.42
N ARG A 229 -2.93 2.57 -9.26
CA ARG A 229 -1.79 3.46 -8.91
C ARG A 229 -0.48 2.70 -8.71
N TYR A 230 -0.53 1.45 -8.24
CA TYR A 230 0.67 0.59 -8.17
C TYR A 230 1.23 0.29 -9.55
N VAL A 231 0.35 -0.08 -10.48
CA VAL A 231 0.69 -0.37 -11.87
C VAL A 231 1.28 0.87 -12.53
N GLU A 232 0.67 2.04 -12.32
CA GLU A 232 1.19 3.32 -12.81
C GLU A 232 2.58 3.65 -12.24
N LEU A 233 2.81 3.43 -10.94
CA LEU A 233 4.12 3.65 -10.33
C LEU A 233 5.18 2.67 -10.87
N VAL A 234 4.79 1.43 -11.18
CA VAL A 234 5.68 0.47 -11.87
C VAL A 234 6.03 0.97 -13.26
N ASP A 235 5.06 1.50 -14.03
CA ASP A 235 5.31 2.06 -15.36
C ASP A 235 6.28 3.25 -15.30
N GLN A 236 6.13 4.11 -14.27
CA GLN A 236 7.03 5.25 -14.04
C GLN A 236 8.48 4.79 -13.79
N TYR A 237 8.69 3.76 -12.97
CA TYR A 237 10.03 3.18 -12.79
C TYR A 237 10.54 2.46 -14.04
N ALA A 238 9.65 1.78 -14.76
CA ALA A 238 10.00 1.05 -15.98
C ALA A 238 10.43 1.98 -17.13
N ALA A 239 10.09 3.26 -17.08
CA ALA A 239 10.46 4.25 -18.09
C ALA A 239 11.96 4.58 -18.12
N ASP A 240 12.69 4.34 -17.03
CA ASP A 240 14.14 4.60 -16.94
C ASP A 240 14.87 3.32 -16.47
N PRO A 241 15.79 2.76 -17.28
CA PRO A 241 16.60 1.61 -16.88
C PRO A 241 17.31 1.77 -15.53
N ALA A 242 17.72 2.98 -15.16
CA ALA A 242 18.37 3.26 -13.88
C ALA A 242 17.44 3.07 -12.67
N THR A 243 16.12 3.11 -12.89
CA THR A 243 15.11 3.02 -11.83
C THR A 243 14.22 1.79 -11.94
N ALA A 244 14.24 1.08 -13.06
CA ALA A 244 13.37 -0.08 -13.35
C ALA A 244 13.41 -1.15 -12.25
N GLN A 245 14.55 -1.40 -11.63
CA GLN A 245 14.68 -2.38 -10.55
C GLN A 245 13.89 -2.01 -9.28
N ARG A 246 13.62 -0.72 -9.04
CA ARG A 246 12.78 -0.25 -7.91
C ARG A 246 11.34 -0.75 -8.03
N ALA A 247 10.87 -1.06 -9.24
CA ALA A 247 9.55 -1.62 -9.47
C ALA A 247 9.31 -2.94 -8.71
N TYR A 248 10.34 -3.74 -8.42
CA TYR A 248 10.19 -4.99 -7.67
C TYR A 248 9.64 -4.78 -6.25
N VAL A 249 9.98 -3.66 -5.63
CA VAL A 249 9.47 -3.28 -4.31
C VAL A 249 7.97 -2.99 -4.40
N ILE A 250 7.55 -2.22 -5.41
CA ILE A 250 6.15 -1.89 -5.65
C ILE A 250 5.33 -3.12 -6.05
N LEU A 251 5.86 -3.97 -6.93
CA LEU A 251 5.24 -5.24 -7.29
C LEU A 251 5.02 -6.15 -6.08
N SER A 252 5.95 -6.14 -5.11
CA SER A 252 5.79 -6.91 -3.88
C SER A 252 4.65 -6.39 -3.01
N VAL A 253 4.46 -5.06 -2.94
CA VAL A 253 3.29 -4.44 -2.30
C VAL A 253 2.02 -4.83 -3.04
N PHE A 254 2.00 -4.66 -4.36
CA PHE A 254 0.87 -5.01 -5.22
C PHE A 254 0.41 -6.45 -4.96
N ARG A 255 1.33 -7.43 -5.01
CA ARG A 255 0.98 -8.83 -4.78
C ARG A 255 0.50 -9.11 -3.37
N SER A 256 1.08 -8.45 -2.37
CA SER A 256 0.65 -8.57 -0.97
C SER A 256 -0.77 -8.07 -0.77
N ASP A 257 -1.08 -6.87 -1.27
CA ASP A 257 -2.38 -6.23 -1.12
C ASP A 257 -3.46 -6.90 -1.96
N LEU A 258 -3.18 -7.34 -3.19
CA LEU A 258 -4.13 -8.12 -3.98
C LEU A 258 -4.44 -9.46 -3.33
N ARG A 259 -3.45 -10.13 -2.71
CA ARG A 259 -3.71 -11.33 -1.90
C ARG A 259 -4.54 -11.04 -0.66
N ALA A 260 -4.34 -9.89 -0.02
CA ALA A 260 -5.17 -9.47 1.11
C ALA A 260 -6.61 -9.20 0.66
N LEU A 261 -6.81 -8.47 -0.43
CA LEU A 261 -8.11 -8.22 -1.04
C LEU A 261 -8.82 -9.53 -1.41
N CYS A 262 -8.16 -10.42 -2.15
CA CYS A 262 -8.78 -11.67 -2.57
C CYS A 262 -9.13 -12.57 -1.37
N ARG A 263 -8.39 -12.50 -0.25
CA ARG A 263 -8.75 -13.19 1.00
C ARG A 263 -9.93 -12.52 1.70
N TYR A 264 -9.94 -11.19 1.77
CA TYR A 264 -11.03 -10.42 2.35
C TYR A 264 -12.34 -10.71 1.62
N VAL A 265 -12.34 -10.57 0.30
CA VAL A 265 -13.50 -10.79 -0.55
C VAL A 265 -13.93 -12.26 -0.54
N GLY A 266 -13.00 -13.20 -0.70
CA GLY A 266 -13.34 -14.62 -0.78
C GLY A 266 -13.64 -15.33 0.54
N ARG A 267 -13.38 -14.72 1.70
CA ARG A 267 -13.62 -15.37 3.01
C ARG A 267 -14.39 -14.51 4.01
N ARG A 268 -14.15 -13.19 4.04
CA ARG A 268 -14.68 -12.29 5.08
C ARG A 268 -15.89 -11.49 4.62
N ALA A 269 -16.00 -11.18 3.33
CA ALA A 269 -17.10 -10.40 2.79
C ALA A 269 -18.47 -11.02 3.11
N CYS A 270 -18.59 -12.35 2.97
CA CYS A 270 -19.84 -13.06 3.27
C CYS A 270 -20.30 -12.82 4.72
N HIS A 271 -19.39 -12.94 5.69
CA HIS A 271 -19.71 -12.69 7.10
C HIS A 271 -20.10 -11.23 7.33
N VAL A 272 -19.36 -10.27 6.77
CA VAL A 272 -19.67 -8.84 6.94
C VAL A 272 -21.06 -8.50 6.39
N MET A 273 -21.41 -9.05 5.22
CA MET A 273 -22.73 -8.83 4.62
C MET A 273 -23.84 -9.53 5.42
N ALA A 274 -23.60 -10.77 5.86
CA ALA A 274 -24.57 -11.54 6.64
C ALA A 274 -24.85 -10.89 8.00
N ASP A 275 -23.81 -10.51 8.76
CA ASP A 275 -23.96 -9.86 10.07
C ASP A 275 -24.73 -8.53 9.95
N SER A 276 -24.46 -7.76 8.89
CA SER A 276 -25.14 -6.48 8.65
C SER A 276 -26.60 -6.68 8.24
N PHE A 277 -26.88 -7.70 7.42
CA PHE A 277 -28.25 -8.07 7.06
C PHE A 277 -29.03 -8.61 8.26
N GLU A 278 -28.41 -9.46 9.08
CA GLU A 278 -29.01 -9.99 10.31
C GLU A 278 -29.38 -8.87 11.27
N LYS A 279 -28.45 -7.93 11.51
CA LYS A 279 -28.74 -6.76 12.35
C LYS A 279 -29.96 -5.99 11.84
N ARG A 280 -30.00 -5.72 10.53
CA ARG A 280 -31.15 -5.04 9.91
C ARG A 280 -32.45 -5.84 10.10
N LEU A 281 -32.41 -7.16 9.90
CA LEU A 281 -33.58 -8.03 10.06
C LEU A 281 -34.11 -7.99 11.50
N LEU A 282 -33.20 -8.03 12.48
CA LEU A 282 -33.54 -7.96 13.91
C LEU A 282 -34.04 -6.58 14.35
N ASP A 283 -33.66 -5.52 13.64
CA ASP A 283 -34.15 -4.16 13.87
C ASP A 283 -35.59 -3.96 13.32
N VAL A 284 -36.14 -4.90 12.53
CA VAL A 284 -37.52 -4.82 12.02
C VAL A 284 -38.51 -5.27 13.10
N PRO A 285 -39.48 -4.43 13.54
CA PRO A 285 -40.52 -4.85 14.46
C PRO A 285 -41.32 -6.03 13.93
N ALA A 286 -41.71 -6.97 14.80
CA ALA A 286 -42.38 -8.22 14.37
C ALA A 286 -43.64 -8.01 13.51
N HIS A 287 -44.40 -6.93 13.77
CA HIS A 287 -45.61 -6.59 13.00
C HIS A 287 -45.30 -6.00 11.61
N GLU A 288 -44.08 -5.55 11.36
CA GLU A 288 -43.62 -5.03 10.06
C GLU A 288 -42.93 -6.09 9.20
N ILE A 289 -42.64 -7.28 9.73
CA ILE A 289 -41.95 -8.35 8.98
C ILE A 289 -42.76 -8.77 7.75
N GLY A 290 -44.08 -8.95 7.89
CA GLY A 290 -44.97 -9.28 6.77
C GLY A 290 -44.94 -8.21 5.67
N PRO A 291 -45.25 -6.95 5.99
CA PRO A 291 -45.18 -5.84 5.03
C PRO A 291 -43.81 -5.66 4.36
N ARG A 292 -42.70 -5.98 5.05
CA ARG A 292 -41.33 -5.81 4.53
C ARG A 292 -40.70 -7.08 3.97
N PHE A 293 -41.45 -8.18 3.88
CA PHE A 293 -40.91 -9.48 3.48
C PHE A 293 -40.27 -9.43 2.08
N GLU A 294 -40.95 -8.82 1.11
CA GLU A 294 -40.42 -8.72 -0.27
C GLU A 294 -39.16 -7.86 -0.34
N ASP A 295 -39.13 -6.73 0.37
CA ASP A 295 -37.95 -5.85 0.43
C ASP A 295 -36.72 -6.56 1.02
N LEU A 296 -36.92 -7.28 2.13
CA LEU A 296 -35.88 -8.08 2.78
C LEU A 296 -35.43 -9.24 1.88
N GLY A 297 -36.36 -9.87 1.16
CA GLY A 297 -36.07 -10.91 0.18
C GLY A 297 -35.25 -10.40 -1.00
N HIS A 298 -35.60 -9.24 -1.55
CA HIS A 298 -34.85 -8.59 -2.63
C HIS A 298 -33.43 -8.21 -2.19
N GLU A 299 -33.27 -7.67 -0.98
CA GLU A 299 -31.96 -7.37 -0.43
C GLU A 299 -31.10 -8.62 -0.25
N ALA A 300 -31.65 -9.69 0.34
CA ALA A 300 -30.94 -10.95 0.50
C ALA A 300 -30.48 -11.51 -0.86
N ALA A 301 -31.36 -11.48 -1.87
CA ALA A 301 -31.02 -11.89 -3.23
C ALA A 301 -29.90 -11.03 -3.84
N ARG A 302 -29.92 -9.71 -3.63
CA ARG A 302 -28.85 -8.79 -4.07
C ARG A 302 -27.53 -9.11 -3.38
N LEU A 303 -27.52 -9.41 -2.08
CA LEU A 303 -26.29 -9.76 -1.36
C LEU A 303 -25.70 -11.10 -1.84
N VAL A 304 -26.55 -12.07 -2.18
CA VAL A 304 -26.12 -13.34 -2.78
C VAL A 304 -25.50 -13.12 -4.16
N SER A 305 -26.12 -12.31 -5.01
CA SER A 305 -25.58 -11.93 -6.33
C SER A 305 -24.23 -11.21 -6.19
N LEU A 306 -24.16 -10.20 -5.32
CA LEU A 306 -22.94 -9.45 -5.04
C LEU A 306 -21.81 -10.37 -4.57
N ARG A 307 -22.11 -11.33 -3.68
CA ARG A 307 -21.14 -12.33 -3.22
C ARG A 307 -20.58 -13.16 -4.38
N ALA A 308 -21.44 -13.66 -5.27
CA ALA A 308 -21.00 -14.45 -6.41
C ALA A 308 -20.09 -13.64 -7.35
N THR A 309 -20.46 -12.38 -7.63
CA THR A 309 -19.64 -11.46 -8.42
C THR A 309 -18.27 -11.23 -7.76
N LEU A 310 -18.25 -10.97 -6.46
CA LEU A 310 -17.04 -10.77 -5.66
C LEU A 310 -16.11 -12.01 -5.64
N GLU A 311 -16.65 -13.22 -5.49
CA GLU A 311 -15.89 -14.47 -5.56
C GLU A 311 -15.28 -14.68 -6.95
N ASN A 312 -16.04 -14.38 -8.02
CA ASN A 312 -15.53 -14.45 -9.39
C ASN A 312 -14.39 -13.46 -9.62
N LEU A 313 -14.55 -12.19 -9.20
CA LEU A 313 -13.51 -11.17 -9.29
C LEU A 313 -12.23 -11.58 -8.56
N ALA A 314 -12.36 -12.15 -7.34
CA ALA A 314 -11.21 -12.63 -6.59
C ALA A 314 -10.47 -13.76 -7.33
N ASN A 315 -11.17 -14.64 -8.04
CA ASN A 315 -10.57 -15.71 -8.82
C ASN A 315 -9.85 -15.17 -10.07
N VAL A 316 -10.50 -14.27 -10.82
CA VAL A 316 -9.90 -13.62 -12.00
C VAL A 316 -8.61 -12.89 -11.63
N LEU A 317 -8.65 -12.06 -10.58
CA LEU A 317 -7.47 -11.35 -10.08
C LEU A 317 -6.36 -12.30 -9.64
N ARG A 318 -6.68 -13.37 -8.90
CA ARG A 318 -5.66 -14.36 -8.47
C ARG A 318 -4.98 -15.02 -9.66
N VAL A 319 -5.74 -15.42 -10.68
CA VAL A 319 -5.19 -16.08 -11.87
C VAL A 319 -4.28 -15.13 -12.64
N GLU A 320 -4.72 -13.89 -12.86
CA GLU A 320 -3.92 -12.91 -13.61
C GLU A 320 -2.66 -12.53 -12.85
N VAL A 321 -2.76 -12.17 -11.56
CA VAL A 321 -1.59 -11.85 -10.73
C VAL A 321 -0.61 -13.02 -10.69
N ARG A 322 -1.10 -14.26 -10.61
CA ARG A 322 -0.24 -15.44 -10.65
C ARG A 322 0.47 -15.57 -11.99
N ARG A 323 -0.26 -15.46 -13.10
CA ARG A 323 0.29 -15.51 -14.45
C ARG A 323 1.39 -14.46 -14.62
N THR A 324 1.09 -13.20 -14.33
CA THR A 324 2.03 -12.09 -14.50
C THR A 324 3.30 -12.30 -13.69
N PHE A 325 3.17 -12.67 -12.41
CA PHE A 325 4.34 -12.86 -11.54
C PHE A 325 5.14 -14.13 -11.84
N GLU A 326 4.52 -15.22 -12.32
CA GLU A 326 5.22 -16.47 -12.57
C GLU A 326 5.79 -16.57 -14.00
N ARG A 327 5.27 -15.79 -14.95
CA ARG A 327 5.60 -15.92 -16.38
C ARG A 327 6.08 -14.63 -17.04
N ASP A 328 5.50 -13.49 -16.70
CA ASP A 328 5.68 -12.26 -17.48
C ASP A 328 6.72 -11.31 -16.86
N VAL A 329 7.01 -11.47 -15.56
CA VAL A 329 8.04 -10.68 -14.85
C VAL A 329 9.18 -11.59 -14.39
N PRO A 330 10.45 -11.27 -14.74
CA PRO A 330 11.60 -12.07 -14.32
C PRO A 330 11.86 -11.92 -12.82
N SER A 331 12.53 -12.92 -12.21
CA SER A 331 12.93 -12.81 -10.80
C SER A 331 14.03 -11.76 -10.60
N PRO A 332 14.18 -11.17 -9.39
CA PRO A 332 15.26 -10.24 -9.08
C PRO A 332 16.66 -10.74 -9.45
N ALA A 333 16.92 -12.04 -9.27
CA ALA A 333 18.19 -12.66 -9.61
C ALA A 333 18.39 -12.85 -11.13
N GLN A 334 17.30 -13.02 -11.89
CA GLN A 334 17.33 -13.25 -13.34
C GLN A 334 17.29 -11.96 -14.16
N ALA A 335 16.79 -10.86 -13.57
CA ALA A 335 16.57 -9.61 -14.26
C ALA A 335 17.83 -9.01 -14.90
N GLY A 336 19.02 -9.36 -14.37
CA GLY A 336 20.28 -8.74 -14.80
C GLY A 336 20.25 -7.21 -14.68
N ALA A 337 21.31 -6.54 -15.11
CA ALA A 337 21.32 -5.10 -15.31
C ALA A 337 20.91 -4.74 -16.75
N GLY A 338 19.93 -5.46 -17.32
CA GLY A 338 19.59 -5.37 -18.74
C GLY A 338 18.58 -4.26 -19.05
N GLU A 339 18.74 -3.61 -20.21
CA GLU A 339 17.84 -2.60 -20.77
C GLU A 339 16.40 -3.12 -21.01
N ASP A 340 16.21 -4.45 -21.02
CA ASP A 340 14.93 -5.10 -21.35
C ASP A 340 13.92 -5.18 -20.20
N LEU A 341 14.32 -4.90 -18.95
CA LEU A 341 13.42 -5.02 -17.80
C LEU A 341 12.24 -4.03 -17.91
N GLY A 342 12.49 -2.78 -18.30
CA GLY A 342 11.47 -1.75 -18.44
C GLY A 342 10.34 -2.17 -19.41
N PRO A 343 10.65 -2.51 -20.67
CA PRO A 343 9.66 -3.00 -21.63
C PRO A 343 8.85 -4.21 -21.14
N GLN A 344 9.50 -5.19 -20.48
CA GLN A 344 8.82 -6.36 -19.92
C GLN A 344 7.82 -5.97 -18.83
N LEU A 345 8.21 -5.05 -17.93
CA LEU A 345 7.34 -4.52 -16.89
C LEU A 345 6.12 -3.81 -17.48
N VAL A 346 6.30 -2.97 -18.51
CA VAL A 346 5.19 -2.24 -19.18
C VAL A 346 4.17 -3.20 -19.81
N VAL A 347 4.62 -4.31 -20.41
CA VAL A 347 3.73 -5.33 -20.97
C VAL A 347 2.97 -6.06 -19.85
N ALA A 348 3.68 -6.45 -18.79
CA ALA A 348 3.09 -7.12 -17.63
C ALA A 348 2.04 -6.24 -16.92
N THR A 349 2.34 -4.96 -16.71
CA THR A 349 1.44 -4.00 -16.07
C THR A 349 0.22 -3.69 -16.93
N ALA A 350 0.35 -3.63 -18.26
CA ALA A 350 -0.79 -3.42 -19.15
C ALA A 350 -1.87 -4.51 -18.97
N SER A 351 -1.47 -5.78 -18.84
CA SER A 351 -2.39 -6.90 -18.62
C SER A 351 -3.10 -6.82 -17.25
N LEU A 352 -2.33 -6.51 -16.20
CA LEU A 352 -2.86 -6.28 -14.86
C LEU A 352 -3.86 -5.11 -14.85
N ARG A 353 -3.51 -4.00 -15.50
CA ARG A 353 -4.36 -2.80 -15.63
C ARG A 353 -5.69 -3.15 -16.27
N ALA A 354 -5.67 -3.87 -17.39
CA ALA A 354 -6.88 -4.29 -18.09
C ALA A 354 -7.79 -5.15 -17.19
N THR A 355 -7.20 -6.08 -16.42
CA THR A 355 -7.96 -6.93 -15.50
C THR A 355 -8.55 -6.15 -14.33
N ILE A 356 -7.80 -5.18 -13.78
CA ILE A 356 -8.31 -4.31 -12.70
C ILE A 356 -9.43 -3.41 -13.21
N HIS A 357 -9.29 -2.83 -14.41
CA HIS A 357 -10.38 -2.05 -15.03
C HIS A 357 -11.62 -2.91 -15.24
N HIS A 358 -11.47 -4.13 -15.76
CA HIS A 358 -12.59 -5.06 -15.90
C HIS A 358 -13.27 -5.36 -14.56
N ALA A 359 -12.48 -5.58 -13.50
CA ALA A 359 -13.02 -5.81 -12.17
C ALA A 359 -13.81 -4.61 -11.63
N ILE A 360 -13.32 -3.39 -11.85
CA ILE A 360 -14.03 -2.15 -11.48
C ILE A 360 -15.35 -2.04 -12.26
N THR A 361 -15.33 -2.26 -13.58
CA THR A 361 -16.54 -2.15 -14.41
C THR A 361 -17.58 -3.20 -14.05
N THR A 362 -17.16 -4.44 -13.79
CA THR A 362 -18.05 -5.54 -13.39
C THR A 362 -18.68 -5.26 -12.04
N LEU A 363 -17.89 -4.76 -11.06
CA LEU A 363 -18.43 -4.38 -9.76
C LEU A 363 -19.41 -3.21 -9.86
N CYS A 364 -19.13 -2.22 -10.73
CA CYS A 364 -20.07 -1.11 -10.98
C CYS A 364 -21.40 -1.62 -11.58
N ALA A 365 -21.34 -2.55 -12.53
CA ALA A 365 -22.54 -3.13 -13.14
C ALA A 365 -23.38 -3.93 -12.13
N GLU A 366 -22.73 -4.62 -11.18
CA GLU A 366 -23.41 -5.38 -10.13
C GLU A 366 -24.19 -4.50 -9.16
N ILE A 367 -23.60 -3.36 -8.76
CA ILE A 367 -24.17 -2.52 -7.70
C ILE A 367 -25.17 -1.48 -8.23
N ARG A 368 -25.10 -1.15 -9.52
CA ARG A 368 -26.05 -0.21 -10.14
C ARG A 368 -27.48 -0.75 -10.01
N PRO A 369 -28.46 0.12 -9.69
CA PRO A 369 -29.85 -0.29 -9.67
C PRO A 369 -30.25 -0.82 -11.05
N ARG A 370 -30.80 -2.03 -11.10
CA ARG A 370 -31.45 -2.53 -12.32
C ARG A 370 -32.66 -1.65 -12.56
N ALA A 371 -32.74 -1.01 -13.73
CA ALA A 371 -33.94 -0.28 -14.12
C ALA A 371 -35.15 -1.23 -14.03
N SER A 372 -36.07 -0.89 -13.14
CA SER A 372 -37.34 -1.59 -12.92
C SER A 372 -38.30 -1.34 -14.06
#